data_AF-A0A2I8A390-F1
#
_entry.id   AF-A0A2I8A390-F1
#
_cell.length_a   1.000
_cell.length_b   1.000
_cell.length_c   1.000
_cell.angle_alpha   90.00
_cell.angle_beta   90.00
_cell.angle_gamma   90.00
#
_symmetry.space_group_name_H-M   'P 1'
#
loop_
_entity.id
_entity.type
_entity.pdbx_description
1 polymer ?
#
loop_
_entity_poly.entity_id
_entity_poly.type
_entity_poly.pdbx_seq_one_letter_code
_entity_poly.pdbx_strand_id
1 'polypeptide(L)'
;MTNTIHNLVQTLLPQWLESGATPESPIEGIAPEFANLLGVRPEEFTFDSLFHGDETPDWMWKAIEFNEVFDGQFFFYLPTAWSKTRQEKLNVIFGDTTATRQSILLAKKSFWQPQIINLLQEVKVIAFAYYPLYRPHYHQWVFVTEDKNTGSMWAFGVYSSGNYIVIVKGDAPTISDLNHQLTSLVNSNPWYGWIESAKAQ
;
A
#
# COMPACT_ATOMS: atom_id res chain seq x y z
N MET A 1 -2.59 -3.57 -22.75
CA MET A 1 -3.26 -3.51 -21.43
C MET A 1 -2.40 -2.82 -20.39
N THR A 2 -1.09 -3.06 -20.34
CA THR A 2 -0.14 -2.38 -19.44
C THR A 2 -0.20 -0.86 -19.43
N ASN A 3 -0.17 -0.20 -20.61
CA ASN A 3 -0.29 1.26 -20.70
C ASN A 3 -1.62 1.77 -20.14
N THR A 4 -2.67 0.94 -20.17
CA THR A 4 -4.00 1.31 -19.65
C THR A 4 -4.00 1.38 -18.12
N ILE A 5 -3.36 0.44 -17.43
CA ILE A 5 -3.31 0.41 -15.96
C ILE A 5 -2.46 1.55 -15.42
N HIS A 6 -1.26 1.73 -15.99
CA HIS A 6 -0.39 2.82 -15.59
C HIS A 6 -1.05 4.19 -15.74
N ASN A 7 -1.68 4.45 -16.90
CA ASN A 7 -2.38 5.70 -17.16
C ASN A 7 -3.59 5.88 -16.22
N LEU A 8 -4.30 4.80 -15.90
CA LEU A 8 -5.43 4.85 -14.98
C LEU A 8 -4.98 5.27 -13.58
N VAL A 9 -3.90 4.68 -13.06
CA VAL A 9 -3.35 5.04 -11.73
C VAL A 9 -2.77 6.46 -11.74
N GLN A 10 -2.06 6.84 -12.80
CA GLN A 10 -1.56 8.22 -12.98
C GLN A 10 -2.68 9.27 -13.03
N THR A 11 -3.91 8.87 -13.38
CA THR A 11 -5.06 9.76 -13.39
C THR A 11 -5.77 9.76 -12.03
N LEU A 12 -6.17 8.58 -11.57
CA LEU A 12 -7.05 8.44 -10.41
C LEU A 12 -6.37 8.78 -9.08
N LEU A 13 -5.12 8.32 -8.88
CA LEU A 13 -4.44 8.50 -7.59
C LEU A 13 -4.13 9.98 -7.32
N PRO A 14 -3.55 10.77 -8.27
CA PRO A 14 -3.38 12.21 -8.07
C PRO A 14 -4.70 12.96 -7.93
N GLN A 15 -5.72 12.63 -8.73
CA GLN A 15 -7.05 13.27 -8.65
C GLN A 15 -7.69 13.05 -7.28
N TRP A 16 -7.59 11.84 -6.73
CA TRP A 16 -8.05 11.51 -5.38
C TRP A 16 -7.32 12.33 -4.32
N LEU A 17 -6.00 12.45 -4.41
CA LEU A 17 -5.21 13.24 -3.45
C LEU A 17 -5.54 14.74 -3.52
N GLU A 18 -5.89 15.25 -4.71
CA GLU A 18 -6.22 16.66 -4.94
C GLU A 18 -7.63 17.04 -4.48
N SER A 19 -8.61 16.26 -4.92
CA SER A 19 -10.03 16.63 -4.86
C SER A 19 -10.86 15.74 -3.94
N GLY A 20 -10.29 14.63 -3.46
CA GLY A 20 -11.04 13.58 -2.78
C GLY A 20 -11.97 12.77 -3.69
N ALA A 21 -11.98 13.04 -5.01
CA ALA A 21 -12.78 12.28 -5.96
C ALA A 21 -12.29 10.83 -6.00
N THR A 22 -13.21 9.88 -5.85
CA THR A 22 -12.90 8.46 -5.85
C THR A 22 -13.89 7.64 -6.65
N PRO A 23 -13.49 6.47 -7.18
CA PRO A 23 -14.43 5.48 -7.70
C PRO A 23 -15.52 5.13 -6.69
N GLU A 24 -16.74 4.88 -7.19
CA GLU A 24 -17.93 4.52 -6.40
C GLU A 24 -17.95 3.06 -5.92
N SER A 25 -17.08 2.21 -6.42
CA SER A 25 -16.94 0.82 -6.01
C SER A 25 -15.46 0.44 -5.90
N PRO A 26 -15.12 -0.68 -5.26
CA PRO A 26 -13.79 -1.26 -5.41
C PRO A 26 -13.45 -1.43 -6.89
N ILE A 27 -12.20 -1.13 -7.24
CA ILE A 27 -11.66 -1.39 -8.56
C ILE A 27 -10.28 -2.00 -8.43
N GLU A 28 -9.96 -2.96 -9.27
CA GLU A 28 -8.63 -3.53 -9.38
C GLU A 28 -8.25 -3.70 -10.85
N GLY A 29 -6.95 -3.74 -11.12
CA GLY A 29 -6.44 -3.93 -12.46
C GLY A 29 -5.03 -4.49 -12.42
N ILE A 30 -4.81 -5.52 -13.23
CA ILE A 30 -3.51 -6.20 -13.31
C ILE A 30 -3.02 -6.29 -14.74
N ALA A 31 -1.74 -6.00 -14.93
CA ALA A 31 -1.11 -6.09 -16.23
C ALA A 31 -0.74 -7.56 -16.51
N PRO A 32 -0.79 -8.04 -17.76
CA PRO A 32 -0.45 -9.43 -18.08
C PRO A 32 0.92 -9.87 -17.55
N GLU A 33 1.92 -8.98 -17.56
CA GLU A 33 3.23 -9.25 -17.00
C GLU A 33 3.21 -9.51 -15.49
N PHE A 34 2.32 -8.87 -14.74
CA PHE A 34 2.20 -9.10 -13.30
C PHE A 34 1.59 -10.48 -13.02
N ALA A 35 0.53 -10.85 -13.76
CA ALA A 35 -0.04 -12.18 -13.66
C ALA A 35 0.97 -13.28 -14.05
N ASN A 36 1.75 -13.05 -15.11
CA ASN A 36 2.84 -13.94 -15.52
C ASN A 36 3.92 -14.08 -14.45
N LEU A 37 4.29 -12.99 -13.76
CA LEU A 37 5.24 -13.02 -12.63
C LEU A 37 4.74 -13.92 -11.50
N LEU A 38 3.43 -13.94 -11.25
CA LEU A 38 2.81 -14.77 -10.23
C LEU A 38 2.48 -16.19 -10.71
N GLY A 39 2.71 -16.51 -12.00
CA GLY A 39 2.40 -17.82 -12.58
C GLY A 39 0.90 -18.13 -12.67
N VAL A 40 0.05 -17.09 -12.70
CA VAL A 40 -1.41 -17.21 -12.75
C VAL A 40 -1.97 -16.56 -14.00
N ARG A 41 -3.19 -16.93 -14.42
CA ARG A 41 -3.84 -16.24 -15.53
C ARG A 41 -4.36 -14.88 -15.05
N PRO A 42 -4.33 -13.82 -15.89
CA PRO A 42 -4.82 -12.50 -15.49
C PRO A 42 -6.27 -12.50 -14.98
N GLU A 43 -7.12 -13.35 -15.53
CA GLU A 43 -8.51 -13.48 -15.09
C GLU A 43 -8.71 -14.23 -13.76
N GLU A 44 -7.67 -14.89 -13.24
CA GLU A 44 -7.74 -15.69 -12.00
C GLU A 44 -7.21 -14.94 -10.78
N PHE A 45 -6.40 -13.90 -10.99
CA PHE A 45 -5.84 -13.13 -9.88
C PHE A 45 -6.79 -12.01 -9.46
N THR A 46 -7.06 -11.96 -8.17
CA THR A 46 -7.66 -10.81 -7.48
C THR A 46 -6.81 -10.50 -6.26
N PHE A 47 -6.78 -9.24 -5.81
CA PHE A 47 -6.08 -8.92 -4.56
C PHE A 47 -6.72 -9.62 -3.35
N ASP A 48 -8.01 -9.95 -3.42
CA ASP A 48 -8.73 -10.70 -2.39
C ASP A 48 -8.24 -12.16 -2.27
N SER A 49 -7.67 -12.74 -3.34
CA SER A 49 -7.08 -14.09 -3.29
C SER A 49 -5.91 -14.20 -2.30
N LEU A 50 -5.25 -13.08 -2.00
CA LEU A 50 -4.12 -13.01 -1.06
C LEU A 50 -4.51 -13.20 0.41
N PHE A 51 -5.81 -13.24 0.73
CA PHE A 51 -6.31 -13.62 2.06
C PHE A 51 -6.29 -15.14 2.28
N HIS A 52 -6.19 -15.96 1.23
CA HIS A 52 -6.48 -17.40 1.30
C HIS A 52 -5.31 -18.27 0.78
N GLY A 53 -4.09 -17.73 0.72
CA GLY A 53 -2.93 -18.41 0.15
C GLY A 53 -2.38 -19.59 0.97
N ASP A 54 -1.80 -20.58 0.28
CA ASP A 54 -1.30 -21.85 0.83
C ASP A 54 0.07 -21.76 1.52
N GLU A 55 0.96 -20.84 1.09
CA GLU A 55 2.22 -20.55 1.77
C GLU A 55 2.05 -19.29 2.62
N THR A 56 1.95 -19.47 3.93
CA THR A 56 1.85 -18.35 4.87
C THR A 56 3.05 -18.38 5.80
N PRO A 57 3.93 -17.36 5.79
CA PRO A 57 4.81 -17.15 6.92
C PRO A 57 3.96 -17.00 8.18
N ASP A 58 4.54 -17.20 9.37
CA ASP A 58 3.82 -16.87 10.61
C ASP A 58 3.51 -15.36 10.60
N TRP A 59 2.23 -15.00 10.62
CA TRP A 59 1.81 -13.60 10.56
C TRP A 59 1.52 -13.03 11.95
N MET A 60 1.69 -11.73 12.11
CA MET A 60 1.34 -11.00 13.32
C MET A 60 0.72 -9.64 13.04
N TRP A 61 -0.09 -9.18 13.97
CA TRP A 61 -0.50 -7.78 14.05
C TRP A 61 0.52 -6.99 14.85
N LYS A 62 1.03 -5.91 14.26
CA LYS A 62 1.99 -5.01 14.88
C LYS A 62 1.37 -3.63 15.04
N ALA A 63 1.24 -3.20 16.30
CA ALA A 63 0.84 -1.85 16.63
C ALA A 63 2.03 -0.89 16.54
N ILE A 64 1.79 0.29 15.96
CA ILE A 64 2.67 1.46 16.00
C ILE A 64 1.87 2.68 16.41
N GLU A 65 2.52 3.73 16.89
CA GLU A 65 1.87 4.94 17.37
C GLU A 65 2.53 6.18 16.76
N PHE A 66 1.72 7.16 16.35
CA PHE A 66 2.21 8.45 15.83
C PHE A 66 1.80 9.58 16.79
N ASN A 67 2.22 9.46 18.05
CA ASN A 67 1.79 10.33 19.17
C ASN A 67 2.09 11.84 18.97
N GLU A 68 2.92 12.20 17.98
CA GLU A 68 3.13 13.61 17.59
C GLU A 68 1.91 14.22 16.86
N VAL A 69 1.03 13.39 16.30
CA VAL A 69 -0.08 13.81 15.44
C VAL A 69 -1.40 13.19 15.87
N PHE A 70 -1.39 11.93 16.32
CA PHE A 70 -2.58 11.17 16.68
C PHE A 70 -2.39 10.42 17.99
N ASP A 71 -3.41 10.48 18.84
CA ASP A 71 -3.56 9.58 19.98
C ASP A 71 -4.21 8.28 19.51
N GLY A 72 -3.45 7.19 19.48
CA GLY A 72 -3.97 5.87 19.10
C GLY A 72 -2.96 4.97 18.40
N GLN A 73 -3.34 3.70 18.27
CA GLN A 73 -2.53 2.65 17.67
C GLN A 73 -2.96 2.36 16.23
N PHE A 74 -1.96 2.14 15.39
CA PHE A 74 -2.10 1.78 13.98
C PHE A 74 -1.62 0.35 13.83
N PHE A 75 -2.50 -0.54 13.37
CA PHE A 75 -2.22 -1.98 13.26
C PHE A 75 -1.85 -2.38 11.84
N PHE A 76 -0.66 -2.95 11.69
CA PHE A 76 -0.17 -3.50 10.43
C PHE A 76 -0.03 -5.01 10.53
N TYR A 77 -0.48 -5.70 9.48
CA TYR A 77 -0.36 -7.15 9.34
C TYR A 77 0.96 -7.46 8.65
N LEU A 78 1.86 -8.17 9.33
CA LEU A 78 3.24 -8.39 8.88
C LEU A 78 3.66 -9.83 9.12
N PRO A 79 4.59 -10.38 8.30
CA PRO A 79 5.32 -11.57 8.66
C PRO A 79 6.06 -11.35 9.99
N THR A 80 6.01 -12.34 10.89
CA THR A 80 6.68 -12.30 12.20
C THR A 80 8.20 -12.15 12.07
N ALA A 81 8.76 -12.63 10.96
CA ALA A 81 10.17 -12.42 10.61
C ALA A 81 10.53 -10.93 10.44
N TRP A 82 9.57 -10.06 10.13
CA TRP A 82 9.78 -8.62 9.96
C TRP A 82 9.59 -7.85 11.28
N SER A 83 9.70 -8.54 12.42
CA SER A 83 9.44 -7.99 13.75
C SER A 83 10.40 -6.89 14.21
N LYS A 84 11.54 -6.68 13.53
CA LYS A 84 12.44 -5.58 13.87
C LYS A 84 11.85 -4.26 13.41
N THR A 85 11.86 -3.30 14.33
CA THR A 85 11.24 -1.99 14.14
C THR A 85 12.19 -0.87 14.52
N ARG A 86 12.18 0.19 13.72
CA ARG A 86 12.78 1.47 14.08
C ARG A 86 11.81 2.57 13.72
N GLN A 87 11.52 3.46 14.66
CA GLN A 87 10.66 4.61 14.44
C GLN A 87 11.45 5.90 14.67
N GLU A 88 11.34 6.81 13.71
CA GLU A 88 11.90 8.16 13.76
C GLU A 88 10.79 9.14 13.37
N LYS A 89 10.17 9.76 14.39
CA LYS A 89 9.02 10.67 14.25
C LYS A 89 7.86 9.97 13.51
N LEU A 90 7.49 10.50 12.35
CA LEU A 90 6.41 10.03 11.48
C LEU A 90 6.83 8.93 10.50
N ASN A 91 8.07 8.44 10.60
CA ASN A 91 8.58 7.33 9.79
C ASN A 91 8.79 6.09 10.65
N VAL A 92 8.30 4.95 10.19
CA VAL A 92 8.55 3.64 10.79
C VAL A 92 9.14 2.71 9.74
N ILE A 93 10.16 1.95 10.12
CA ILE A 93 10.80 0.96 9.27
C ILE A 93 10.65 -0.41 9.92
N PHE A 94 10.13 -1.35 9.14
CA PHE A 94 10.06 -2.78 9.43
C PHE A 94 11.11 -3.53 8.62
N GLY A 95 11.69 -4.55 9.24
CA GLY A 95 12.68 -5.39 8.59
C GLY A 95 13.00 -6.64 9.38
N ASP A 96 13.94 -7.41 8.85
CA ASP A 96 14.51 -8.58 9.50
C ASP A 96 15.95 -8.30 9.96
N THR A 97 16.72 -9.35 10.26
CA THR A 97 18.13 -9.22 10.66
C THR A 97 19.06 -8.74 9.55
N THR A 98 18.63 -8.83 8.30
CA THR A 98 19.46 -8.69 7.09
C THR A 98 19.05 -7.51 6.20
N ALA A 99 17.77 -7.12 6.21
CA ALA A 99 17.25 -6.11 5.29
C ALA A 99 16.09 -5.32 5.88
N THR A 100 15.95 -4.07 5.39
CA THR A 100 14.68 -3.34 5.47
C THR A 100 13.70 -3.99 4.51
N ARG A 101 12.47 -4.20 4.97
CA ARG A 101 11.40 -4.83 4.18
C ARG A 101 10.32 -3.83 3.84
N GLN A 102 9.93 -3.00 4.80
CA GLN A 102 8.82 -2.08 4.61
C GLN A 102 9.08 -0.78 5.35
N SER A 103 8.72 0.33 4.75
CA SER A 103 8.76 1.66 5.34
C SER A 103 7.36 2.26 5.37
N ILE A 104 7.04 2.96 6.44
CA ILE A 104 5.75 3.59 6.69
C ILE A 104 6.00 5.06 6.99
N LEU A 105 5.27 5.92 6.31
CA LEU A 105 5.27 7.36 6.52
C LEU A 105 3.84 7.82 6.81
N LEU A 106 3.65 8.52 7.93
CA LEU A 106 2.45 9.32 8.16
C LEU A 106 2.69 10.75 7.62
N ALA A 107 1.84 11.19 6.70
CA ALA A 107 1.97 12.51 6.08
C ALA A 107 0.62 13.16 5.76
N LYS A 108 0.63 14.48 5.53
CA LYS A 108 -0.51 15.17 4.92
C LYS A 108 -0.60 14.84 3.43
N LYS A 109 -1.83 14.73 2.90
CA LYS A 109 -2.08 14.51 1.46
C LYS A 109 -1.33 15.49 0.57
N SER A 110 -1.39 16.79 0.92
CA SER A 110 -0.72 17.86 0.17
C SER A 110 0.80 17.77 0.14
N PHE A 111 1.42 17.15 1.15
CA PHE A 111 2.87 16.93 1.17
C PHE A 111 3.28 15.82 0.19
N TRP A 112 2.50 14.74 0.13
CA TRP A 112 2.85 13.55 -0.65
C TRP A 112 2.42 13.63 -2.12
N GLN A 113 1.33 14.35 -2.42
CA GLN A 113 0.81 14.50 -3.78
C GLN A 113 1.87 14.84 -4.84
N PRO A 114 2.73 15.88 -4.68
CA PRO A 114 3.76 16.15 -5.68
C PRO A 114 4.82 15.03 -5.78
N GLN A 115 5.09 14.32 -4.69
CA GLN A 115 6.10 13.26 -4.66
C GLN A 115 5.64 12.02 -5.42
N ILE A 116 4.37 11.62 -5.23
CA ILE A 116 3.82 10.46 -5.94
C ILE A 116 3.67 10.74 -7.44
N ILE A 117 3.32 11.98 -7.83
CA ILE A 117 3.28 12.37 -9.25
C ILE A 117 4.67 12.19 -9.88
N ASN A 118 5.73 12.67 -9.23
CA ASN A 118 7.09 12.52 -9.72
C ASN A 118 7.52 11.04 -9.77
N LEU A 119 7.21 10.26 -8.72
CA LEU A 119 7.53 8.82 -8.70
C LEU A 119 6.88 8.10 -9.89
N LEU A 120 5.60 8.37 -10.14
CA LEU A 120 4.85 7.74 -11.24
C LEU A 120 5.37 8.10 -12.63
N GLN A 121 6.24 9.11 -12.77
CA GLN A 121 6.93 9.39 -14.04
C GLN A 121 8.11 8.44 -14.26
N GLU A 122 8.78 8.01 -13.20
CA GLU A 122 9.99 7.17 -13.24
C GLU A 122 9.69 5.67 -13.20
N VAL A 123 8.54 5.29 -12.65
CA VAL A 123 8.13 3.89 -12.52
C VAL A 123 6.98 3.55 -13.46
N LYS A 124 6.74 2.26 -13.64
CA LYS A 124 5.60 1.69 -14.34
C LYS A 124 4.71 1.01 -13.32
N VAL A 125 3.40 1.25 -13.36
CA VAL A 125 2.44 0.55 -12.47
C VAL A 125 1.94 -0.69 -13.20
N ILE A 126 2.11 -1.86 -12.58
CA ILE A 126 1.80 -3.16 -13.18
C ILE A 126 0.64 -3.89 -12.50
N ALA A 127 0.22 -3.45 -11.32
CA ALA A 127 -1.01 -3.88 -10.68
C ALA A 127 -1.51 -2.81 -9.71
N PHE A 128 -2.82 -2.74 -9.49
CA PHE A 128 -3.41 -1.92 -8.44
C PHE A 128 -4.76 -2.44 -7.98
N ALA A 129 -5.13 -2.05 -6.76
CA ALA A 129 -6.46 -2.13 -6.20
C ALA A 129 -6.79 -0.85 -5.44
N TYR A 130 -8.06 -0.49 -5.45
CA TYR A 130 -8.64 0.59 -4.67
C TYR A 130 -9.88 0.08 -3.95
N TYR A 131 -9.94 0.33 -2.64
CA TYR A 131 -11.04 -0.07 -1.77
C TYR A 131 -11.62 1.13 -0.99
N PRO A 132 -12.90 1.49 -1.23
CA PRO A 132 -13.62 2.52 -0.47
C PRO A 132 -14.19 1.96 0.85
N LEU A 133 -13.31 1.54 1.77
CA LEU A 133 -13.69 0.73 2.94
C LEU A 133 -14.72 1.39 3.88
N TYR A 134 -14.69 2.71 4.06
CA TYR A 134 -15.70 3.42 4.87
C TYR A 134 -15.88 4.87 4.41
N ARG A 135 -16.68 5.10 3.37
CA ARG A 135 -16.85 6.45 2.79
C ARG A 135 -17.50 7.48 3.73
N PRO A 136 -17.18 8.77 3.55
CA PRO A 136 -16.08 9.34 2.75
C PRO A 136 -14.72 9.31 3.48
N HIS A 137 -14.64 8.55 4.57
CA HIS A 137 -13.57 8.69 5.53
C HIS A 137 -12.41 7.78 5.17
N TYR A 138 -12.63 6.49 4.97
CA TYR A 138 -11.55 5.52 4.85
C TYR A 138 -11.43 4.91 3.46
N HIS A 139 -10.24 5.03 2.91
CA HIS A 139 -9.88 4.56 1.58
C HIS A 139 -8.52 3.85 1.63
N GLN A 140 -8.39 2.78 0.88
CA GLN A 140 -7.16 2.03 0.72
C GLN A 140 -6.80 1.94 -0.77
N TRP A 141 -5.56 2.27 -1.09
CA TRP A 141 -4.94 1.95 -2.36
C TRP A 141 -3.83 0.94 -2.13
N VAL A 142 -3.74 -0.05 -3.00
CA VAL A 142 -2.57 -0.93 -3.10
C VAL A 142 -2.11 -0.90 -4.54
N PHE A 143 -0.82 -0.72 -4.80
CA PHE A 143 -0.31 -0.77 -6.16
C PHE A 143 1.12 -1.28 -6.23
N VAL A 144 1.46 -1.92 -7.34
CA VAL A 144 2.78 -2.49 -7.60
C VAL A 144 3.42 -1.71 -8.73
N THR A 145 4.67 -1.30 -8.49
CA THR A 145 5.47 -0.57 -9.46
C THR A 145 6.72 -1.34 -9.83
N GLU A 146 7.13 -1.19 -11.08
CA GLU A 146 8.40 -1.67 -11.63
C GLU A 146 9.21 -0.44 -12.07
N ASP A 147 10.44 -0.33 -11.59
CA ASP A 147 11.38 0.70 -12.02
C ASP A 147 11.77 0.49 -13.48
N LYS A 148 11.66 1.54 -14.30
CA LYS A 148 11.87 1.43 -15.76
C LYS A 148 13.32 1.10 -16.15
N ASN A 149 14.29 1.37 -15.28
CA ASN A 149 15.72 1.25 -15.60
C ASN A 149 16.36 0.01 -14.97
N THR A 150 15.93 -0.34 -13.76
CA THR A 150 16.54 -1.38 -12.94
C THR A 150 15.69 -2.65 -12.85
N GLY A 151 14.40 -2.58 -13.20
CA GLY A 151 13.44 -3.67 -12.98
C GLY A 151 13.10 -3.92 -11.51
N SER A 152 13.56 -3.05 -10.60
CA SER A 152 13.25 -3.16 -9.17
C SER A 152 11.75 -3.04 -8.95
N MET A 153 11.18 -3.92 -8.14
CA MET A 153 9.76 -3.90 -7.82
C MET A 153 9.50 -3.36 -6.42
N TRP A 154 8.43 -2.58 -6.30
CA TRP A 154 7.92 -2.07 -5.04
C TRP A 154 6.41 -2.27 -4.96
N ALA A 155 5.94 -2.62 -3.78
CA ALA A 155 4.52 -2.62 -3.44
C ALA A 155 4.23 -1.42 -2.54
N PHE A 156 3.16 -0.69 -2.84
CA PHE A 156 2.72 0.46 -2.07
C PHE A 156 1.33 0.21 -1.50
N GLY A 157 1.13 0.58 -0.24
CA GLY A 157 -0.18 0.70 0.37
C GLY A 157 -0.41 2.14 0.82
N VAL A 158 -1.55 2.72 0.50
CA VAL A 158 -1.91 4.09 0.92
C VAL A 158 -3.26 4.04 1.58
N TYR A 159 -3.28 4.43 2.85
CA TYR A 159 -4.48 4.44 3.68
C TYR A 159 -4.79 5.88 4.04
N SER A 160 -5.99 6.38 3.73
CA SER A 160 -6.37 7.77 4.02
C SER A 160 -7.58 7.88 4.91
N SER A 161 -7.58 8.89 5.77
CA SER A 161 -8.80 9.56 6.22
C SER A 161 -8.50 10.99 6.63
N GLY A 162 -9.46 11.88 6.36
CA GLY A 162 -9.27 13.32 6.46
C GLY A 162 -8.11 13.80 5.59
N ASN A 163 -7.26 14.66 6.16
CA ASN A 163 -6.13 15.29 5.47
C ASN A 163 -4.82 14.51 5.57
N TYR A 164 -4.78 13.43 6.35
CA TYR A 164 -3.61 12.59 6.55
C TYR A 164 -3.71 11.27 5.80
N ILE A 165 -2.56 10.72 5.46
CA ILE A 165 -2.37 9.43 4.83
C ILE A 165 -1.23 8.68 5.50
N VAL A 166 -1.42 7.37 5.61
CA VAL A 166 -0.34 6.42 5.88
C VAL A 166 0.10 5.88 4.54
N ILE A 167 1.38 6.05 4.23
CA ILE A 167 2.01 5.55 3.01
C ILE A 167 2.96 4.44 3.43
N VAL A 168 2.76 3.26 2.87
CA VAL A 168 3.59 2.10 3.08
C VAL A 168 4.30 1.78 1.77
N LYS A 169 5.63 1.64 1.80
CA LYS A 169 6.45 1.17 0.68
C LYS A 169 7.18 -0.10 1.11
N GLY A 170 6.90 -1.19 0.41
CA GLY A 170 7.55 -2.48 0.56
C GLY A 170 8.53 -2.75 -0.58
N ASP A 171 9.75 -3.16 -0.24
CA ASP A 171 10.72 -3.64 -1.23
C ASP A 171 10.41 -5.10 -1.57
N ALA A 172 10.37 -5.42 -2.87
CA ALA A 172 9.98 -6.73 -3.38
C ALA A 172 11.02 -7.28 -4.39
N PRO A 173 12.24 -7.64 -3.93
CA PRO A 173 13.29 -8.13 -4.82
C PRO A 173 13.00 -9.53 -5.39
N THR A 174 12.07 -10.27 -4.79
CA THR A 174 11.64 -11.60 -5.25
C THR A 174 10.12 -11.67 -5.34
N ILE A 175 9.59 -12.66 -6.06
CA ILE A 175 8.15 -12.93 -6.13
C ILE A 175 7.59 -13.29 -4.75
N SER A 176 8.34 -14.04 -3.94
CA SER A 176 7.94 -14.36 -2.55
C SER A 176 7.84 -13.10 -1.69
N ASP A 177 8.82 -12.19 -1.79
CA ASP A 177 8.75 -10.90 -1.10
C ASP A 177 7.56 -10.07 -1.59
N LEU A 178 7.32 -10.03 -2.91
CA LEU A 178 6.16 -9.34 -3.48
C LEU A 178 4.84 -9.86 -2.91
N ASN A 179 4.66 -11.18 -2.85
CA ASN A 179 3.49 -11.81 -2.24
C ASN A 179 3.36 -11.44 -0.76
N HIS A 180 4.44 -11.51 0.02
CA HIS A 180 4.40 -11.10 1.42
C HIS A 180 4.03 -9.63 1.60
N GLN A 181 4.57 -8.73 0.78
CA GLN A 181 4.22 -7.31 0.82
C GLN A 181 2.74 -7.10 0.48
N LEU A 182 2.26 -7.71 -0.60
CA LEU A 182 0.88 -7.56 -1.02
C LEU A 182 -0.11 -8.12 0.01
N THR A 183 0.15 -9.31 0.54
CA THR A 183 -0.64 -9.88 1.64
C THR A 183 -0.62 -8.96 2.86
N SER A 184 0.55 -8.45 3.26
CA SER A 184 0.68 -7.47 4.35
C SER A 184 -0.17 -6.23 4.12
N LEU A 185 -0.09 -5.63 2.93
CA LEU A 185 -0.77 -4.38 2.60
C LEU A 185 -2.29 -4.54 2.50
N VAL A 186 -2.76 -5.61 1.84
CA VAL A 186 -4.19 -5.88 1.68
C VAL A 186 -4.84 -6.17 3.03
N ASN A 187 -4.15 -6.89 3.92
CA ASN A 187 -4.68 -7.28 5.22
C ASN A 187 -4.47 -6.23 6.32
N SER A 188 -3.52 -5.30 6.16
CA SER A 188 -3.28 -4.27 7.16
C SER A 188 -4.49 -3.36 7.34
N ASN A 189 -4.82 -3.08 8.59
CA ASN A 189 -5.89 -2.17 8.96
C ASN A 189 -5.34 -1.14 9.96
N PRO A 190 -4.61 -0.12 9.47
CA PRO A 190 -3.93 0.83 10.34
C PRO A 190 -4.87 1.81 11.08
N TRP A 191 -6.18 1.51 11.12
CA TRP A 191 -7.23 2.45 11.47
C TRP A 191 -8.16 1.97 12.59
N TYR A 192 -7.95 0.79 13.18
CA TYR A 192 -8.74 0.37 14.34
C TYR A 192 -8.55 1.37 15.49
N GLY A 193 -9.54 2.24 15.73
CA GLY A 193 -9.50 3.35 16.69
C GLY A 193 -9.30 4.76 16.09
N TRP A 194 -8.72 4.89 14.88
CA TRP A 194 -8.42 6.20 14.25
C TRP A 194 -9.62 6.82 13.52
N ILE A 195 -10.60 6.01 13.06
CA ILE A 195 -11.81 6.54 12.40
C ILE A 195 -12.56 7.53 13.29
N GLU A 196 -12.58 7.33 14.62
CA GLU A 196 -13.26 8.25 15.54
C GLU A 196 -12.50 9.58 15.73
N SER A 197 -11.16 9.55 15.83
CA SER A 197 -10.35 10.78 15.93
C SER A 197 -10.34 11.59 14.62
N ALA A 198 -10.44 10.93 13.47
CA ALA A 198 -10.47 11.61 12.18
C ALA A 198 -11.86 12.16 11.81
N LYS A 199 -12.95 11.59 12.35
CA LYS A 199 -14.30 12.18 12.25
C LYS A 199 -14.43 13.52 12.97
N ALA A 200 -13.53 13.82 13.92
CA ALA A 200 -13.53 15.04 14.72
C ALA A 200 -12.75 16.22 14.09
N GLN A 201 -12.11 16.01 12.93
CA GLN A 201 -11.37 17.02 12.16
C GLN A 201 -12.18 17.49 10.95
#